data_AF-A0A934HN89-F1
#
_entry.id   AF-A0A934HN89-F1
#
_cell.length_a   1.000
_cell.length_b   1.000
_cell.length_c   1.000
_cell.angle_alpha   90.00
_cell.angle_beta   90.00
_cell.angle_gamma   90.00
#
_symmetry.space_group_name_H-M   'P 1'
#
loop_
_entity.id
_entity.type
_entity.pdbx_description
1 polymer ?
#
loop_
_entity_poly.entity_id
_entity_poly.type
_entity_poly.pdbx_seq_one_letter_code
_entity_poly.pdbx_strand_id
1 'polypeptide(L)'
;MHKDRQGFTLIELVMVIVILGILAAVAIPRFIDLQSEAKVSTAKGVAGAISGAANVLHAQFLLKGTSYTLGSTEGEINTNMVLGAANMAGVTVAVSNSLAAPDNLSPAIITITVKDTPYTMTYTSGGTGNGPRFKFNF
;
A
#
# COMPACT_ATOMS: atom_id res chain seq x y z
N MET A 1 42.79 -46.50 -13.64
CA MET A 1 41.87 -45.63 -14.41
C MET A 1 42.07 -44.19 -13.94
N HIS A 2 42.85 -43.40 -14.67
CA HIS A 2 43.03 -41.97 -14.36
C HIS A 2 41.83 -41.21 -14.92
N LYS A 3 41.18 -40.42 -14.05
CA LYS A 3 39.97 -39.67 -14.36
C LYS A 3 40.43 -38.28 -14.78
N ASP A 4 40.29 -37.96 -16.06
CA ASP A 4 40.69 -36.66 -16.61
C ASP A 4 39.96 -35.54 -15.86
N ARG A 5 40.71 -34.75 -15.09
CA ARG A 5 40.19 -33.54 -14.47
C ARG A 5 40.11 -32.48 -15.55
N GLN A 6 38.97 -32.41 -16.23
CA GLN A 6 38.63 -31.29 -17.10
C GLN A 6 38.48 -30.04 -16.24
N GLY A 7 39.51 -29.19 -16.26
CA GLY A 7 39.46 -27.86 -15.63
C GLY A 7 38.66 -26.90 -16.50
N PHE A 8 37.92 -25.99 -15.86
CA PHE A 8 37.19 -24.92 -16.54
C PHE A 8 38.18 -24.00 -17.25
N THR A 9 37.88 -23.59 -18.49
CA THR A 9 38.78 -22.70 -19.22
C THR A 9 38.62 -21.26 -18.71
N LEU A 10 39.73 -20.50 -18.66
CA LEU A 10 39.66 -19.08 -18.28
C LEU A 10 38.77 -18.28 -19.24
N ILE A 11 38.73 -18.68 -20.51
CA ILE A 11 37.88 -18.01 -21.51
C ILE A 11 36.39 -18.27 -21.27
N GLU A 12 35.99 -19.47 -20.82
CA GLU A 12 34.59 -19.71 -20.44
C GLU A 12 34.17 -18.82 -19.28
N LEU A 13 35.01 -18.68 -18.26
CA LEU A 13 34.68 -17.82 -17.12
C LEU A 13 34.54 -16.36 -17.54
N VAL A 14 35.44 -15.87 -18.40
CA VAL A 14 35.39 -14.49 -18.93
C VAL A 14 34.18 -14.27 -19.82
N MET A 15 33.85 -15.21 -20.71
CA MET A 15 32.67 -15.10 -21.57
C MET A 15 31.38 -15.03 -20.74
N VAL A 16 31.26 -15.85 -19.68
CA VAL A 16 30.08 -15.89 -18.81
C VAL A 16 29.86 -14.55 -18.12
N ILE A 17 30.90 -13.95 -17.52
CA ILE A 17 30.74 -12.66 -16.84
C ILE A 17 30.43 -11.52 -17.82
N VAL A 18 30.91 -11.58 -19.06
CA VAL A 18 30.58 -10.60 -20.11
C VAL A 18 29.10 -10.71 -20.49
N ILE A 19 28.59 -11.92 -20.72
CA ILE A 19 27.18 -12.14 -21.04
C ILE A 19 26.28 -11.70 -19.87
N LEU A 20 26.60 -12.12 -18.64
CA LEU A 20 25.88 -11.70 -17.44
C LEU A 20 25.92 -10.18 -17.25
N GLY A 21 27.04 -9.53 -17.59
CA GLY A 21 27.18 -8.07 -17.55
C GLY A 21 26.20 -7.36 -18.51
N ILE A 22 26.07 -7.83 -19.74
CA ILE A 22 25.13 -7.25 -20.73
C ILE A 22 23.68 -7.48 -20.29
N LEU A 23 23.34 -8.71 -19.85
CA LEU A 23 22.00 -9.03 -19.37
C LEU A 23 21.63 -8.20 -18.14
N ALA A 24 22.55 -8.03 -17.21
CA ALA A 24 22.35 -7.20 -16.02
C ALA A 24 22.14 -5.72 -16.38
N ALA A 25 22.92 -5.18 -17.33
CA ALA A 25 22.81 -3.79 -17.75
C ALA A 25 21.40 -3.44 -18.30
N VAL A 26 20.74 -4.37 -19.00
CA VAL A 26 19.39 -4.16 -19.53
C VAL A 26 18.30 -4.55 -18.53
N ALA A 27 18.52 -5.59 -17.73
CA ALA A 27 17.50 -6.10 -16.79
C ALA A 27 17.34 -5.23 -15.54
N ILE A 28 18.43 -4.66 -15.01
CA ILE A 28 18.40 -3.90 -13.75
C ILE A 28 17.48 -2.66 -13.83
N PRO A 29 17.59 -1.78 -14.85
CA PRO A 29 16.71 -0.60 -14.93
C PRO A 29 15.23 -0.98 -14.97
N ARG A 30 14.88 -1.96 -15.80
CA ARG A 30 13.51 -2.45 -15.92
C ARG A 30 13.00 -3.11 -14.63
N PHE A 31 13.87 -3.81 -13.91
CA PHE A 31 13.52 -4.40 -12.62
C PHE A 31 13.24 -3.34 -11.55
N ILE A 32 13.96 -2.21 -11.58
CA ILE A 32 13.70 -1.07 -10.68
C ILE A 32 12.36 -0.41 -11.01
N ASP A 33 12.06 -0.20 -12.29
CA ASP A 33 10.79 0.38 -12.74
C ASP A 33 9.59 -0.50 -12.33
N LEU A 34 9.68 -1.81 -12.58
CA LEU A 34 8.65 -2.77 -12.19
C LEU A 34 8.43 -2.79 -10.67
N GLN A 35 9.50 -2.68 -9.88
CA GLN A 35 9.37 -2.56 -8.42
C GLN A 35 8.64 -1.28 -8.01
N SER A 36 8.95 -0.16 -8.65
CA SER A 36 8.26 1.12 -8.41
C SER A 36 6.77 1.03 -8.74
N GLU A 37 6.43 0.51 -9.92
CA GLU A 37 5.04 0.29 -10.34
C GLU A 37 4.28 -0.65 -9.41
N ALA A 38 4.93 -1.73 -8.96
CA ALA A 38 4.34 -2.68 -8.01
C ALA A 38 4.02 -2.02 -6.66
N LYS A 39 4.91 -1.15 -6.15
CA LYS A 39 4.67 -0.39 -4.91
C LYS A 39 3.49 0.56 -5.05
N VAL A 40 3.43 1.32 -6.14
CA VAL A 40 2.30 2.23 -6.43
C VAL A 40 0.98 1.46 -6.57
N SER A 41 0.99 0.31 -7.26
CA SER A 41 -0.20 -0.53 -7.42
C SER A 41 -0.69 -1.10 -6.08
N THR A 42 0.24 -1.56 -5.23
CA THR A 42 -0.06 -2.01 -3.87
C THR A 42 -0.70 -0.90 -3.04
N ALA A 43 -0.11 0.30 -3.07
CA ALA A 43 -0.63 1.46 -2.35
C ALA A 43 -2.03 1.85 -2.85
N LYS A 44 -2.27 1.86 -4.18
CA LYS A 44 -3.59 2.09 -4.78
C LYS A 44 -4.62 1.05 -4.33
N GLY A 45 -4.26 -0.23 -4.32
CA GLY A 45 -5.14 -1.31 -3.88
C GLY A 45 -5.59 -1.14 -2.42
N VAL A 46 -4.63 -0.86 -1.54
CA VAL A 46 -4.91 -0.59 -0.11
C VAL A 46 -5.77 0.67 0.05
N ALA A 47 -5.43 1.74 -0.66
CA ALA A 47 -6.18 2.99 -0.58
C ALA A 47 -7.64 2.82 -1.08
N GLY A 48 -7.86 2.04 -2.14
CA GLY A 48 -9.19 1.70 -2.64
C GLY A 48 -10.02 0.87 -1.64
N ALA A 49 -9.40 -0.09 -0.96
CA ALA A 49 -10.06 -0.86 0.10
C ALA A 49 -10.52 0.04 1.26
N ILE A 50 -9.67 1.02 1.64
CA ILE A 50 -10.01 2.00 2.68
C ILE A 50 -11.18 2.88 2.23
N SER A 51 -11.16 3.39 0.98
CA SER A 51 -12.26 4.20 0.45
C SER A 51 -13.58 3.45 0.41
N GLY A 52 -13.57 2.21 -0.07
CA GLY A 52 -14.77 1.37 -0.17
C GLY A 52 -15.39 1.11 1.20
N ALA A 53 -14.55 0.75 2.17
CA ALA A 53 -15.05 0.49 3.51
C ALA A 53 -15.58 1.78 4.17
N ALA A 54 -14.94 2.95 3.95
CA ALA A 54 -15.42 4.22 4.49
C ALA A 54 -16.79 4.62 3.93
N ASN A 55 -17.08 4.29 2.66
CA ASN A 55 -18.40 4.46 2.07
C ASN A 55 -19.46 3.57 2.74
N VAL A 56 -19.13 2.32 3.07
CA VAL A 56 -20.05 1.40 3.77
C VAL A 56 -20.38 1.93 5.16
N LEU A 57 -19.41 2.51 5.86
CA LEU A 57 -19.66 3.09 7.18
C LEU A 57 -20.53 4.32 7.10
N HIS A 58 -20.26 5.17 6.12
CA HIS A 58 -21.08 6.35 5.87
C HIS A 58 -22.54 5.96 5.53
N ALA A 59 -22.74 4.90 4.74
CA ALA A 59 -24.09 4.38 4.48
C ALA A 59 -24.78 3.90 5.77
N GLN A 60 -24.08 3.20 6.66
CA GLN A 60 -24.64 2.80 7.96
C GLN A 60 -24.96 4.00 8.86
N PHE A 61 -24.12 5.04 8.82
CA PHE A 61 -24.38 6.29 9.51
C PHE A 61 -25.69 6.94 9.04
N LEU A 62 -25.92 7.02 7.72
CA LEU A 62 -27.16 7.59 7.19
C LEU A 62 -28.41 6.81 7.60
N LEU A 63 -28.28 5.49 7.79
CA LEU A 63 -29.39 4.61 8.20
C LEU A 63 -29.69 4.67 9.70
N LYS A 64 -28.64 4.77 10.54
CA LYS A 64 -28.77 4.67 12.01
C LYS A 64 -28.69 6.03 12.72
N GLY A 65 -28.20 7.06 12.05
CA GLY A 65 -28.02 8.40 12.62
C GLY A 65 -26.91 8.51 13.66
N THR A 66 -26.02 7.52 13.74
CA THR A 66 -24.99 7.37 14.79
C THR A 66 -23.59 7.43 14.19
N SER A 67 -22.66 8.11 14.87
CA SER A 67 -21.27 8.31 14.47
C SER A 67 -20.49 7.01 14.19
N TYR A 68 -19.44 7.10 13.37
CA TYR A 68 -18.49 6.01 13.12
C TYR A 68 -17.06 6.51 13.25
N THR A 69 -16.14 5.59 13.58
CA THR A 69 -14.69 5.83 13.64
C THR A 69 -13.96 4.76 12.84
N LEU A 70 -12.97 5.15 12.04
CA LEU A 70 -12.05 4.20 11.40
C LEU A 70 -10.84 3.97 12.30
N GLY A 71 -10.53 2.71 12.61
CA GLY A 71 -9.24 2.32 13.20
C GLY A 71 -9.15 2.17 14.72
N SER A 72 -10.27 2.10 15.45
CA SER A 72 -10.26 1.74 16.90
C SER A 72 -11.13 0.52 17.17
N THR A 73 -10.62 -0.38 18.01
CA THR A 73 -11.42 -1.43 18.65
C THR A 73 -12.23 -0.75 19.77
N GLU A 74 -13.56 -0.93 19.77
CA GLU A 74 -14.57 -0.66 20.84
C GLU A 74 -15.60 0.48 20.62
N GLY A 75 -16.88 0.18 20.94
CA GLY A 75 -18.04 1.11 21.02
C GLY A 75 -19.21 0.80 20.06
N GLU A 76 -20.46 0.96 20.50
CA GLU A 76 -21.74 0.29 20.10
C GLU A 76 -22.13 0.18 18.60
N ILE A 77 -21.38 0.81 17.69
CA ILE A 77 -21.29 0.36 16.29
C ILE A 77 -19.83 0.08 15.98
N ASN A 78 -19.42 -1.15 16.26
CA ASN A 78 -18.13 -1.67 15.82
C ASN A 78 -18.19 -1.86 14.30
N THR A 79 -17.62 -0.90 13.57
CA THR A 79 -17.30 -1.10 12.17
C THR A 79 -15.79 -0.98 11.99
N ASN A 80 -15.08 -1.93 12.61
CA ASN A 80 -13.64 -2.07 12.47
C ASN A 80 -13.24 -2.03 10.99
N MET A 81 -12.64 -0.93 10.57
CA MET A 81 -11.99 -0.85 9.28
C MET A 81 -10.51 -1.18 9.38
N VAL A 82 -10.06 -1.80 8.30
CA VAL A 82 -8.75 -2.37 7.93
C VAL A 82 -7.50 -1.59 8.37
N LEU A 83 -7.58 -0.37 8.89
CA LEU A 83 -6.43 0.49 9.17
C LEU A 83 -5.50 -0.02 10.28
N GLY A 84 -6.02 -0.69 11.32
CA GLY A 84 -5.21 -1.32 12.37
C GLY A 84 -4.69 -2.73 12.01
N ALA A 85 -5.28 -3.35 10.98
CA ALA A 85 -5.00 -4.74 10.55
C ALA A 85 -4.39 -4.85 9.14
N ALA A 86 -4.20 -3.74 8.42
CA ALA A 86 -3.57 -3.68 7.09
C ALA A 86 -2.05 -3.87 7.11
N ASN A 87 -1.49 -4.28 8.26
CA ASN A 87 -0.08 -4.60 8.39
C ASN A 87 0.18 -5.96 7.75
N MET A 88 0.21 -5.98 6.42
CA MET A 88 0.77 -7.09 5.66
C MET A 88 2.29 -6.95 5.66
N ALA A 89 3.03 -8.05 5.43
CA ALA A 89 4.49 -7.99 5.38
C ALA A 89 4.96 -6.95 4.35
N GLY A 90 5.60 -5.88 4.83
CA GLY A 90 6.11 -4.78 3.99
C GLY A 90 5.09 -3.71 3.60
N VAL A 91 3.88 -3.70 4.19
CA VAL A 91 2.89 -2.62 4.06
C VAL A 91 2.44 -2.16 5.43
N THR A 92 2.61 -0.88 5.72
CA THR A 92 2.13 -0.25 6.96
C THR A 92 1.12 0.84 6.61
N VAL A 93 0.05 0.94 7.38
CA VAL A 93 -0.93 2.02 7.23
C VAL A 93 -0.97 2.83 8.52
N ALA A 94 -0.74 4.14 8.41
CA ALA A 94 -0.77 5.09 9.51
C ALA A 94 -1.76 6.21 9.20
N VAL A 95 -2.32 6.82 10.23
CA VAL A 95 -3.30 7.89 10.09
C VAL A 95 -2.92 9.07 10.97
N SER A 96 -2.95 10.28 10.42
CA SER A 96 -2.57 11.51 11.15
C SER A 96 -3.55 11.91 12.25
N ASN A 97 -4.81 11.50 12.13
CA ASN A 97 -5.91 11.86 13.04
C ASN A 97 -6.96 10.74 13.05
N SER A 98 -7.85 10.74 14.04
CA SER A 98 -9.06 9.90 14.00
C SER A 98 -9.85 10.18 12.72
N LEU A 99 -10.38 9.13 12.08
CA LEU A 99 -11.26 9.26 10.92
C LEU A 99 -12.69 9.04 11.41
N ALA A 100 -13.38 10.10 11.80
CA ALA A 100 -14.74 10.02 12.32
C ALA A 100 -15.72 10.93 11.55
N ALA A 101 -17.00 10.58 11.59
CA ALA A 101 -18.12 11.40 11.09
C ALA A 101 -19.28 11.37 12.11
N PRO A 102 -20.25 12.32 12.10
CA PRO A 102 -20.52 13.34 11.06
C PRO A 102 -19.84 14.71 11.24
N ASP A 103 -19.31 15.01 12.41
CA ASP A 103 -18.84 16.33 12.81
C ASP A 103 -17.30 16.44 12.73
N ASN A 104 -16.84 16.52 11.47
CA ASN A 104 -15.64 17.22 11.01
C ASN A 104 -14.41 17.21 11.93
N LEU A 105 -13.65 16.12 11.89
CA LEU A 105 -12.21 16.26 12.04
C LEU A 105 -11.64 16.83 10.73
N SER A 106 -10.65 17.71 10.84
CA SER A 106 -9.87 18.22 9.71
C SER A 106 -9.47 17.08 8.76
N PRO A 107 -9.24 17.37 7.46
CA PRO A 107 -8.82 16.35 6.51
C PRO A 107 -7.68 15.51 7.08
N ALA A 108 -7.91 14.22 7.19
CA ALA A 108 -6.93 13.30 7.77
C ALA A 108 -6.05 12.73 6.66
N ILE A 109 -4.76 12.64 6.94
CA ILE A 109 -3.79 12.05 6.02
C ILE A 109 -3.63 10.59 6.42
N ILE A 110 -3.95 9.71 5.48
CA ILE A 110 -3.63 8.28 5.56
C ILE A 110 -2.33 8.07 4.82
N THR A 111 -1.31 7.61 5.53
CA THR A 111 -0.01 7.27 4.97
C THR A 111 0.06 5.75 4.82
N ILE A 112 0.22 5.30 3.59
CA ILE A 112 0.44 3.90 3.22
C ILE A 112 1.91 3.77 2.87
N THR A 113 2.67 3.06 3.69
CA THR A 113 4.09 2.82 3.46
C THR A 113 4.27 1.43 2.87
N VAL A 114 4.80 1.33 1.65
CA VAL A 114 5.14 0.05 1.00
C VAL A 114 6.66 -0.06 0.90
N LYS A 115 7.27 -1.00 1.62
CA LYS A 115 8.74 -1.17 1.70
C LYS A 115 9.47 0.18 1.84
N ASP A 116 9.13 0.90 2.91
CA ASP A 116 9.69 2.21 3.30
C ASP A 116 9.37 3.38 2.36
N THR A 117 8.56 3.16 1.32
CA THR A 117 8.12 4.22 0.41
C THR A 117 6.73 4.72 0.83
N PRO A 118 6.59 5.96 1.33
CA PRO A 118 5.32 6.50 1.77
C PRO A 118 4.49 7.00 0.59
N TYR A 119 3.21 6.65 0.60
CA TYR A 119 2.17 7.16 -0.29
C TYR A 119 1.05 7.75 0.56
N THR A 120 0.44 8.84 0.13
CA THR A 120 -0.57 9.51 0.96
C THR A 120 -1.93 9.58 0.29
N MET A 121 -2.96 9.50 1.12
CA MET A 121 -4.34 9.78 0.74
C MET A 121 -4.92 10.75 1.76
N THR A 122 -5.53 11.82 1.28
CA THR A 122 -6.35 12.69 2.12
C THR A 122 -7.77 12.12 2.19
N TYR A 123 -8.22 11.85 3.40
CA TYR A 123 -9.61 11.53 3.72
C TYR A 123 -10.29 12.79 4.26
N THR A 124 -11.51 13.06 3.80
CA THR A 124 -12.39 14.06 4.40
C THR A 124 -13.72 13.39 4.65
N SER A 125 -14.18 13.42 5.90
CA SER A 125 -15.47 12.82 6.27
C SER A 125 -16.60 13.53 5.55
N GLY A 126 -17.57 12.73 5.11
CA GLY A 126 -18.81 13.22 4.56
C GLY A 126 -19.78 13.48 5.71
N GLY A 127 -20.17 14.74 5.93
CA GLY A 127 -21.21 15.07 6.90
C GLY A 127 -22.58 14.48 6.49
N THR A 128 -23.64 14.77 7.25
CA THR A 128 -24.95 14.11 7.14
C THR A 128 -25.63 14.14 5.76
N GLY A 129 -25.20 15.01 4.84
CA GLY A 129 -25.73 15.08 3.47
C GLY A 129 -24.72 14.81 2.36
N ASN A 130 -23.46 14.51 2.67
CA ASN A 130 -22.40 14.33 1.67
C ASN A 130 -21.64 13.04 1.95
N GLY A 131 -21.27 12.29 0.90
CA GLY A 131 -20.38 11.13 1.04
C GLY A 131 -18.94 11.53 1.40
N PRO A 132 -18.13 10.60 1.95
CA PRO A 132 -16.72 10.85 2.22
C PRO A 132 -15.95 11.11 0.93
N ARG A 133 -14.91 11.94 1.02
CA ARG A 133 -14.07 12.34 -0.11
C ARG A 133 -12.65 11.81 0.08
N PHE A 134 -12.08 11.33 -1.02
CA PHE A 134 -10.74 10.76 -1.05
C PHE A 134 -9.93 11.46 -2.12
N LYS A 135 -8.73 11.93 -1.76
CA LYS A 135 -7.75 12.45 -2.72
C LYS A 135 -6.47 11.66 -2.57
N PHE A 136 -6.12 10.90 -3.59
CA PHE A 136 -4.86 10.17 -3.61
C PHE A 136 -3.72 11.06 -4.09
N ASN A 137 -2.56 10.92 -3.45
CA ASN A 137 -1.33 11.62 -3.81
C ASN A 137 -0.19 10.60 -3.89
N PHE A 138 -0.06 9.99 -5.07
CA PHE A 138 0.98 9.01 -5.41
C PHE A 138 2.08 9.65 -6.23
#